data_AF-A0A975Q7X9-F1
#
_entry.id   AF-A0A975Q7X9-F1
#
_cell.length_a   1.000
_cell.length_b   1.000
_cell.length_c   1.000
_cell.angle_alpha   90.00
_cell.angle_beta   90.00
_cell.angle_gamma   90.00
#
_symmetry.space_group_name_H-M   'P 1'
#
loop_
_entity.id
_entity.type
_entity.pdbx_description
1 polymer ?
#
loop_
_entity_poly.entity_id
_entity_poly.type
_entity_poly.pdbx_seq_one_letter_code
_entity_poly.pdbx_strand_id
1 'polypeptide(L)'
;MKQIERASIVRIVSDLIKADGIIDTREIEFLDVLREKYAITKEDEAFAESCTFAKALETISYFNEETRHLLMNDFNQVAMSDNYCAKEEALLLTSLRLLLTLKASNEISVFSVDSSIITFESSQILYLESEYNNTVNEQMRLSYREICSEVRLAGFELVYLPKVSEHYCSIIEADLLRIAEFLYPKVSTERLHVIIKQMQNLSTESFCNNQLATKLSIKELRTINPSFLIKIGESTVSDKRMSNFLLVEIEDNPLYSIRKIMDLFSESYHNLGLNYIQESNGRFIFTGYYKQIFDILMLRKGVRSAVVLDPLRERIYFPEADVKIEKIHRREKALYALFVLESASGGINFNKPQTPKQMDRYEKRMKAVMRKYQLIYSMFGGEKGKAPNIEIPEIRLPMISLLKKQISKLSDVLYHAEDYMIQRNMYGNYAVNIPTSLCCCCGFEKIDIQPISDSEEWMKISAL
;
A
#
# COMPACT_ATOMS: atom_id res chain seq x y z
N MET A 1 30.72 -1.58 24.65
CA MET A 1 29.60 -1.37 23.72
C MET A 1 29.41 0.12 23.48
N LYS A 2 28.95 0.51 22.28
CA LYS A 2 28.52 1.87 21.94
C LYS A 2 27.12 2.14 22.50
N GLN A 3 26.68 3.41 22.53
CA GLN A 3 25.34 3.76 22.99
C GLN A 3 24.23 3.10 22.17
N ILE A 4 24.32 3.11 20.84
CA ILE A 4 23.34 2.46 19.96
C ILE A 4 23.25 0.94 20.21
N GLU A 5 24.35 0.30 20.56
CA GLU A 5 24.41 -1.13 20.86
C GLU A 5 23.66 -1.45 22.17
N ARG A 6 23.93 -0.68 23.23
CA ARG A 6 23.21 -0.82 24.50
C ARG A 6 21.73 -0.49 24.36
N ALA A 7 21.40 0.59 23.65
CA ALA A 7 20.02 0.96 23.36
C ALA A 7 19.29 -0.11 22.55
N SER A 8 19.97 -0.81 21.64
CA SER A 8 19.39 -1.93 20.88
C SER A 8 19.06 -3.12 21.77
N ILE A 9 19.93 -3.44 22.73
CA ILE A 9 19.65 -4.48 23.74
C ILE A 9 18.44 -4.08 24.57
N VAL A 10 18.41 -2.85 25.09
CA VAL A 10 17.25 -2.34 25.85
C VAL A 10 15.98 -2.40 25.01
N ARG A 11 16.06 -2.06 23.73
CA ARG A 11 14.90 -2.07 22.85
C ARG A 11 14.28 -3.47 22.75
N ILE A 12 15.10 -4.49 22.49
CA ILE A 12 14.63 -5.87 22.36
C ILE A 12 14.08 -6.38 23.69
N VAL A 13 14.76 -6.11 24.81
CA VAL A 13 14.27 -6.51 26.14
C VAL A 13 12.94 -5.83 26.47
N SER A 14 12.80 -4.54 26.18
CA SER A 14 11.56 -3.78 26.38
C SER A 14 10.40 -4.33 25.54
N ASP A 15 10.68 -4.73 24.30
CA ASP A 15 9.67 -5.31 23.42
C ASP A 15 9.28 -6.74 23.86
N LEU A 16 10.20 -7.53 24.45
CA LEU A 16 9.89 -8.83 25.07
C LEU A 16 8.99 -8.66 26.30
N ILE A 17 9.39 -7.85 27.28
CA ILE A 17 8.66 -7.62 28.55
C ILE A 17 7.25 -7.05 28.31
N LYS A 18 7.03 -6.35 27.20
CA LYS A 18 5.73 -5.73 26.90
C LYS A 18 4.89 -6.56 25.93
N ALA A 19 5.38 -7.69 25.45
CA ALA A 19 4.84 -8.39 24.30
C ALA A 19 3.39 -8.86 24.51
N ASP A 20 3.08 -9.39 25.68
CA ASP A 20 1.74 -9.91 26.04
C ASP A 20 0.85 -8.86 26.73
N GLY A 21 1.40 -7.67 27.00
CA GLY A 21 0.73 -6.57 27.68
C GLY A 21 0.68 -6.68 29.21
N ILE A 22 1.38 -7.64 29.81
CA ILE A 22 1.50 -7.85 31.25
C ILE A 22 2.96 -7.66 31.63
N ILE A 23 3.23 -6.96 32.73
CA ILE A 23 4.61 -6.78 33.23
C ILE A 23 4.72 -7.48 34.57
N ASP A 24 5.53 -8.54 34.65
CA ASP A 24 5.86 -9.26 35.87
C ASP A 24 7.08 -8.63 36.55
N THR A 25 7.07 -8.58 37.88
CA THR A 25 8.19 -8.06 38.67
C THR A 25 9.50 -8.84 38.44
N ARG A 26 9.41 -10.14 38.13
CA ARG A 26 10.57 -11.01 37.84
C ARG A 26 11.29 -10.61 36.56
N GLU A 27 10.55 -10.14 35.55
CA GLU A 27 11.14 -9.61 34.31
C GLU A 27 11.92 -8.33 34.57
N ILE A 28 11.41 -7.47 35.47
CA ILE A 28 12.08 -6.22 35.88
C ILE A 28 13.33 -6.51 36.71
N GLU A 29 13.29 -7.50 37.61
CA GLU A 29 14.49 -7.96 38.33
C GLU A 29 15.57 -8.47 37.36
N PHE A 30 15.17 -9.20 36.31
CA PHE A 30 16.11 -9.66 35.30
C PHE A 30 16.65 -8.52 34.43
N LEU A 31 15.83 -7.50 34.12
CA LEU A 31 16.29 -6.28 33.47
C LEU A 31 17.38 -5.57 34.30
N ASP A 32 17.27 -5.55 35.63
CA ASP A 32 18.31 -4.99 36.50
C ASP A 32 19.65 -5.74 36.39
N VAL A 33 19.60 -7.07 36.29
CA VAL A 33 20.81 -7.89 36.03
C VAL A 33 21.43 -7.53 34.68
N LEU A 34 20.62 -7.34 33.64
CA LEU A 34 21.12 -6.95 32.32
C LEU A 34 21.70 -5.52 32.31
N ARG A 35 21.13 -4.61 33.10
CA ARG A 35 21.65 -3.24 33.26
C ARG A 35 23.08 -3.26 33.78
N GLU A 36 23.34 -4.06 34.81
CA GLU A 36 24.68 -4.24 35.36
C GLU A 36 25.62 -4.94 34.36
N LYS A 37 25.17 -6.06 33.77
CA LYS A 37 25.95 -6.88 32.85
C LYS A 37 26.47 -6.11 31.63
N TYR A 38 25.64 -5.23 31.07
CA TYR A 38 25.95 -4.48 29.84
C TYR A 38 26.29 -3.00 30.07
N ALA A 39 26.37 -2.57 31.33
CA ALA A 39 26.56 -1.18 31.72
C ALA A 39 25.56 -0.23 31.03
N ILE A 40 24.28 -0.59 31.07
CA ILE A 40 23.19 0.20 30.48
C ILE A 40 22.89 1.39 31.40
N THR A 41 22.86 2.58 30.82
CA THR A 41 22.52 3.83 31.52
C THR A 41 21.10 4.28 31.17
N LYS A 42 20.53 5.19 31.98
CA LYS A 42 19.21 5.79 31.69
C LYS A 42 19.16 6.52 30.35
N GLU A 43 20.29 7.08 29.90
CA GLU A 43 20.38 7.75 28.59
C GLU A 43 20.27 6.73 27.45
N ASP A 44 20.81 5.53 27.62
CA ASP A 44 20.65 4.44 26.64
C ASP A 44 19.19 3.98 26.57
N GLU A 45 18.49 3.92 27.71
CA GLU A 45 17.06 3.57 27.77
C GLU A 45 16.17 4.61 27.09
N ALA A 46 16.40 5.90 27.37
CA ALA A 46 15.70 6.99 26.71
C ALA A 46 15.95 6.96 25.19
N PHE A 47 17.18 6.64 24.77
CA PHE A 47 17.49 6.53 23.35
C PHE A 47 16.81 5.32 22.68
N ALA A 48 16.63 4.21 23.41
CA ALA A 48 15.95 3.01 22.92
C ALA A 48 14.48 3.28 22.52
N GLU A 49 13.82 4.27 23.12
CA GLU A 49 12.44 4.65 22.75
C GLU A 49 12.33 5.28 21.34
N SER A 50 13.44 5.76 20.79
CA SER A 50 13.54 6.28 19.42
C SER A 50 13.96 5.21 18.40
N CYS A 51 14.34 4.02 18.87
CA CYS A 51 14.82 2.92 18.04
C CYS A 51 13.68 1.94 17.73
N THR A 52 13.56 1.54 16.47
CA THR A 52 12.64 0.45 16.08
C THR A 52 13.22 -0.92 16.43
N PHE A 53 12.37 -1.93 16.60
CA PHE A 53 12.80 -3.32 16.79
C PHE A 53 13.67 -3.81 15.63
N ALA A 54 13.27 -3.52 14.40
CA ALA A 54 14.06 -3.83 13.20
C ALA A 54 15.47 -3.22 13.26
N LYS A 55 15.59 -1.96 13.69
CA LYS A 55 16.90 -1.29 13.79
C LYS A 55 17.77 -1.86 14.91
N ALA A 56 17.16 -2.26 16.02
CA ALA A 56 17.86 -2.90 17.12
C ALA A 56 18.44 -4.26 16.69
N LEU A 57 17.64 -5.08 16.00
CA LEU A 57 18.08 -6.35 15.43
C LEU A 57 19.20 -6.19 14.40
N GLU A 58 19.07 -5.23 13.48
CA GLU A 58 20.10 -4.90 12.51
C GLU A 58 21.42 -4.54 13.21
N THR A 59 21.36 -3.80 14.32
CA THR A 59 22.56 -3.42 15.07
C THR A 59 23.23 -4.63 15.72
N ILE A 60 22.46 -5.53 16.34
CA ILE A 60 23.00 -6.71 17.03
C ILE A 60 23.49 -7.77 16.05
N SER A 61 22.94 -7.84 14.83
CA SER A 61 23.35 -8.84 13.83
C SER A 61 24.82 -8.69 13.40
N TYR A 62 25.40 -7.48 13.53
CA TYR A 62 26.81 -7.18 13.27
C TYR A 62 27.77 -7.60 14.39
N PHE A 63 27.26 -8.09 15.52
CA PHE A 63 28.13 -8.59 16.59
C PHE A 63 28.77 -9.93 16.19
N ASN A 64 29.86 -10.27 16.87
CA ASN A 64 30.47 -11.57 16.69
C ASN A 64 29.54 -12.71 17.15
N GLU A 65 29.77 -13.92 16.64
CA GLU A 65 28.91 -15.08 16.87
C GLU A 65 28.74 -15.40 18.37
N GLU A 66 29.83 -15.35 19.15
CA GLU A 66 29.82 -15.57 20.60
C GLU A 66 28.90 -14.58 21.35
N THR A 67 28.98 -13.29 21.02
CA THR A 67 28.15 -12.25 21.67
C THR A 67 26.69 -12.41 21.28
N ARG A 68 26.40 -12.80 20.02
CA ARG A 68 25.03 -13.05 19.57
C ARG A 68 24.40 -14.24 20.32
N HIS A 69 25.15 -15.33 20.52
CA HIS A 69 24.69 -16.46 21.32
C HIS A 69 24.49 -16.10 22.80
N LEU A 70 25.40 -15.30 23.37
CA LEU A 70 25.26 -14.81 24.75
C LEU A 70 23.98 -14.00 24.91
N LEU A 71 23.77 -13.00 24.04
CA LEU A 71 22.56 -12.17 24.04
C LEU A 71 21.29 -12.99 23.83
N MET A 72 21.31 -13.97 22.92
CA MET A 72 20.17 -14.85 22.72
C MET A 72 19.81 -15.62 23.99
N ASN A 73 20.80 -16.12 24.72
CA ASN A 73 20.55 -16.78 26.00
C ASN A 73 19.95 -15.81 27.04
N ASP A 74 20.43 -14.56 27.08
CA ASP A 74 19.87 -13.55 27.98
C ASP A 74 18.42 -13.18 27.60
N PHE A 75 18.12 -13.03 26.30
CA PHE A 75 16.75 -12.78 25.83
C PHE A 75 15.80 -13.94 26.15
N ASN A 76 16.25 -15.19 26.01
CA ASN A 76 15.49 -16.36 26.44
C ASN A 76 15.21 -16.34 27.95
N GLN A 77 16.17 -15.89 28.77
CA GLN A 77 15.98 -15.81 30.22
C GLN A 77 14.99 -14.71 30.63
N VAL A 78 14.94 -13.58 29.91
CA VAL A 78 13.91 -12.54 30.12
C VAL A 78 12.52 -13.14 29.91
N ALA A 79 12.27 -13.70 28.72
CA ALA A 79 10.98 -14.21 28.29
C ALA A 79 10.54 -15.52 28.98
N MET A 80 11.41 -16.12 29.80
CA MET A 80 11.12 -17.31 30.61
C MET A 80 11.24 -17.01 32.10
N SER A 81 11.44 -15.74 32.49
CA SER A 81 11.71 -15.35 33.88
C SER A 81 10.56 -15.70 34.82
N ASP A 82 9.34 -15.77 34.28
CA ASP A 82 8.12 -16.10 34.99
C ASP A 82 7.72 -17.60 34.91
N ASN A 83 8.51 -18.41 34.19
CA ASN A 83 8.28 -19.80 33.76
C ASN A 83 7.14 -19.99 32.74
N TYR A 84 6.74 -18.95 32.03
CA TYR A 84 5.69 -19.01 31.03
C TYR A 84 6.03 -18.09 29.84
N CYS A 85 6.29 -18.68 28.67
CA CYS A 85 6.47 -17.89 27.45
C CYS A 85 5.12 -17.70 26.76
N ALA A 86 4.66 -16.45 26.67
CA ALA A 86 3.49 -16.09 25.90
C ALA A 86 3.72 -16.27 24.39
N LYS A 87 2.64 -16.32 23.61
CA LYS A 87 2.72 -16.46 22.15
C LYS A 87 3.52 -15.31 21.51
N GLU A 88 3.28 -14.11 21.99
CA GLU A 88 3.90 -12.87 21.50
C GLU A 88 5.41 -12.85 21.80
N GLU A 89 5.83 -13.29 22.98
CA GLU A 89 7.25 -13.43 23.32
C GLU A 89 7.93 -14.52 22.49
N ALA A 90 7.29 -15.68 22.35
CA ALA A 90 7.80 -16.78 21.55
C ALA A 90 8.01 -16.39 20.08
N LEU A 91 7.15 -15.53 19.52
CA LEU A 91 7.33 -14.96 18.18
C LEU A 91 8.57 -14.07 18.09
N LEU A 92 8.79 -13.20 19.08
CA LEU A 92 10.00 -12.37 19.16
C LEU A 92 11.25 -13.24 19.31
N LEU A 93 11.26 -14.24 20.19
CA LEU A 93 12.36 -15.20 20.36
C LEU A 93 12.64 -15.98 19.08
N THR A 94 11.60 -16.42 18.36
CA THR A 94 11.72 -17.10 17.06
C THR A 94 12.46 -16.20 16.06
N SER A 95 12.09 -14.92 15.99
CA SER A 95 12.76 -13.95 15.11
C SER A 95 14.22 -13.71 15.49
N LEU A 96 14.51 -13.60 16.80
CA LEU A 96 15.87 -13.43 17.33
C LEU A 96 16.75 -14.63 16.99
N ARG A 97 16.25 -15.86 17.19
CA ARG A 97 17.01 -17.08 16.90
C ARG A 97 17.34 -17.20 15.42
N LEU A 98 16.35 -16.94 14.56
CA LEU A 98 16.48 -16.96 13.11
C LEU A 98 17.54 -15.98 12.60
N LEU A 99 17.62 -14.77 13.16
CA LEU A 99 18.54 -13.72 12.71
C LEU A 99 19.93 -13.77 13.36
N LEU A 100 20.00 -14.12 14.65
CA LEU A 100 21.22 -13.97 15.43
C LEU A 100 22.06 -15.25 15.52
N THR A 101 21.41 -16.41 15.59
CA THR A 101 22.07 -17.68 15.94
C THR A 101 22.00 -18.73 14.84
N LEU A 102 20.92 -18.75 14.05
CA LEU A 102 20.77 -19.71 12.96
C LEU A 102 21.35 -19.11 11.68
N LYS A 103 22.32 -19.81 11.08
CA LYS A 103 22.70 -19.57 9.67
C LYS A 103 21.64 -20.21 8.79
N ALA A 104 20.45 -19.61 8.73
CA ALA A 104 19.46 -20.05 7.76
C ALA A 104 20.01 -19.78 6.36
N SER A 105 19.76 -20.72 5.44
CA SER A 105 20.04 -20.57 4.02
C SER A 105 19.12 -19.54 3.35
N ASN A 106 17.93 -19.34 3.92
CA ASN A 106 16.93 -18.34 3.51
C ASN A 106 17.37 -16.92 3.88
N GLU A 107 17.13 -15.93 3.03
CA GLU A 107 17.20 -14.52 3.46
C GLU A 107 16.09 -14.24 4.49
N ILE A 108 16.48 -13.73 5.64
CA ILE A 108 15.58 -13.37 6.74
C ILE A 108 15.75 -11.89 7.04
N SER A 109 14.64 -11.19 7.18
CA SER A 109 14.63 -9.77 7.52
C SER A 109 13.49 -9.44 8.47
N VAL A 110 13.64 -8.33 9.20
CA VAL A 110 12.60 -7.79 10.08
C VAL A 110 12.34 -6.35 9.71
N PHE A 111 11.05 -5.99 9.67
CA PHE A 111 10.59 -4.64 9.36
C PHE A 111 9.69 -4.11 10.48
N SER A 112 9.78 -2.81 10.74
CA SER A 112 8.88 -2.11 11.66
C SER A 112 8.07 -1.10 10.87
N VAL A 113 6.75 -1.27 10.83
CA VAL A 113 5.84 -0.47 10.00
C VAL A 113 4.91 0.34 10.89
N ASP A 114 4.69 1.60 10.56
CA ASP A 114 3.71 2.45 11.23
C ASP A 114 2.29 1.88 11.03
N SER A 115 1.71 1.38 12.12
CA SER A 115 0.42 0.70 12.16
C SER A 115 -0.74 1.63 12.54
N SER A 116 -0.52 2.95 12.54
CA SER A 116 -1.56 3.94 12.83
C SER A 116 -2.71 3.92 11.82
N ILE A 117 -2.48 3.41 10.61
CA ILE A 117 -3.45 3.42 9.49
C ILE A 117 -4.25 2.12 9.41
N ILE A 118 -3.59 0.97 9.62
CA ILE A 118 -4.19 -0.36 9.58
C ILE A 118 -3.61 -1.23 10.69
N THR A 119 -4.50 -1.95 11.36
CA THR A 119 -4.14 -3.01 12.30
C THR A 119 -4.05 -4.34 11.57
N PHE A 120 -2.90 -5.00 11.68
CA PHE A 120 -2.69 -6.35 11.17
C PHE A 120 -3.00 -7.38 12.27
N GLU A 121 -3.62 -8.51 11.93
CA GLU A 121 -3.92 -9.56 12.92
C GLU A 121 -2.61 -10.25 13.33
N SER A 122 -2.48 -10.63 14.60
CA SER A 122 -1.28 -11.31 15.15
C SER A 122 -1.20 -12.81 14.86
N SER A 123 -2.30 -13.43 14.41
CA SER A 123 -2.37 -14.87 14.16
C SER A 123 -2.37 -15.24 12.68
N GLN A 124 -1.66 -14.49 11.83
CA GLN A 124 -1.68 -14.68 10.38
C GLN A 124 -0.27 -14.74 9.78
N ILE A 125 -0.12 -15.58 8.77
CA ILE A 125 1.10 -15.72 7.96
C ILE A 125 0.72 -15.43 6.51
N LEU A 126 1.31 -14.40 5.92
CA LEU A 126 1.04 -13.99 4.55
C LEU A 126 2.10 -14.56 3.61
N TYR A 127 1.66 -15.23 2.54
CA TYR A 127 2.52 -15.47 1.38
C TYR A 127 2.64 -14.19 0.55
N LEU A 128 3.86 -13.75 0.26
CA LEU A 128 4.18 -12.57 -0.54
C LEU A 128 5.17 -12.90 -1.65
N GLU A 129 5.07 -12.20 -2.78
CA GLU A 129 6.04 -12.22 -3.87
C GLU A 129 5.96 -10.88 -4.61
N SER A 130 7.09 -10.30 -5.03
CA SER A 130 7.08 -9.08 -5.86
C SER A 130 6.96 -9.35 -7.35
N GLU A 131 7.29 -10.58 -7.78
CA GLU A 131 7.13 -11.10 -9.13
C GLU A 131 6.57 -12.54 -9.04
N TYR A 132 5.69 -12.91 -9.96
CA TYR A 132 5.05 -14.23 -9.92
C TYR A 132 6.05 -15.37 -10.17
N ASN A 133 6.27 -16.21 -9.15
CA ASN A 133 7.13 -17.38 -9.27
C ASN A 133 6.29 -18.65 -9.54
N ASN A 134 6.41 -19.21 -10.75
CA ASN A 134 5.66 -20.41 -11.15
C ASN A 134 5.91 -21.61 -10.23
N THR A 135 7.18 -21.93 -9.99
CA THR A 135 7.59 -23.13 -9.23
C THR A 135 7.06 -23.08 -7.80
N VAL A 136 7.25 -21.95 -7.11
CA VAL A 136 6.81 -21.79 -5.72
C VAL A 136 5.29 -21.80 -5.63
N ASN A 137 4.59 -21.13 -6.56
CA ASN A 137 3.12 -21.13 -6.58
C ASN A 137 2.53 -22.51 -6.87
N GLU A 138 3.14 -23.30 -7.76
CA GLU A 138 2.72 -24.68 -8.01
C GLU A 138 2.83 -25.53 -6.73
N GLN A 139 3.95 -25.42 -6.01
CA GLN A 139 4.13 -26.14 -4.75
C GLN A 139 3.18 -25.65 -3.64
N MET A 140 2.98 -24.33 -3.53
CA MET A 140 1.99 -23.75 -2.62
C MET A 140 0.60 -24.33 -2.86
N ARG A 141 0.19 -24.53 -4.12
CA ARG A 141 -1.10 -25.12 -4.46
C ARG A 141 -1.17 -26.62 -4.17
N LEU A 142 -0.13 -27.37 -4.51
CA LEU A 142 -0.06 -28.82 -4.30
C LEU A 142 -0.11 -29.18 -2.81
N SER A 143 0.68 -28.47 -1.98
CA SER A 143 0.79 -28.72 -0.53
C SER A 143 -0.06 -27.76 0.30
N TYR A 144 -1.01 -27.02 -0.30
CA TYR A 144 -1.80 -25.99 0.39
C TYR A 144 -2.45 -26.49 1.68
N ARG A 145 -3.08 -27.67 1.62
CA ARG A 145 -3.77 -28.27 2.78
C ARG A 145 -2.81 -28.64 3.89
N GLU A 146 -1.62 -29.13 3.54
CA GLU A 146 -0.58 -29.54 4.49
C GLU A 146 0.00 -28.31 5.16
N ILE A 147 0.38 -27.29 4.39
CA ILE A 147 0.87 -26.00 4.91
C ILE A 147 -0.16 -25.38 5.85
N CYS A 148 -1.43 -25.32 5.44
CA CYS A 148 -2.50 -24.81 6.31
C CYS A 148 -2.65 -25.60 7.61
N SER A 149 -2.42 -26.91 7.58
CA SER A 149 -2.53 -27.76 8.78
C SER A 149 -1.38 -27.48 9.75
N GLU A 150 -0.14 -27.39 9.26
CA GLU A 150 1.04 -27.05 10.07
C GLU A 150 0.87 -25.69 10.76
N VAL A 151 0.52 -24.67 9.97
CA VAL A 151 0.33 -23.30 10.45
C VAL A 151 -0.82 -23.21 11.48
N ARG A 152 -1.90 -23.97 11.26
CA ARG A 152 -3.06 -24.00 12.17
C ARG A 152 -2.76 -24.70 13.49
N LEU A 153 -1.93 -25.76 13.48
CA LEU A 153 -1.48 -26.41 14.72
C LEU A 153 -0.71 -25.43 15.60
N ALA A 154 0.08 -24.54 15.01
CA ALA A 154 0.78 -23.46 15.72
C ALA A 154 -0.12 -22.25 16.09
N GLY A 155 -1.42 -22.27 15.76
CA GLY A 155 -2.36 -21.21 16.12
C GLY A 155 -2.34 -20.01 15.16
N PHE A 156 -1.94 -20.24 13.91
CA PHE A 156 -1.94 -19.23 12.85
C PHE A 156 -2.90 -19.62 11.71
N GLU A 157 -3.20 -18.64 10.86
CA GLU A 157 -3.92 -18.83 9.60
C GLU A 157 -3.01 -18.44 8.44
N LEU A 158 -2.89 -19.33 7.45
CA LEU A 158 -2.16 -19.04 6.22
C LEU A 158 -3.04 -18.21 5.29
N VAL A 159 -2.49 -17.09 4.87
CA VAL A 159 -3.07 -16.21 3.87
C VAL A 159 -2.35 -16.42 2.54
N TYR A 160 -3.05 -17.04 1.60
CA TYR A 160 -2.60 -17.22 0.22
C TYR A 160 -3.62 -16.62 -0.74
N LEU A 161 -3.29 -15.46 -1.30
CA LEU A 161 -4.23 -14.62 -2.06
C LEU A 161 -4.91 -15.32 -3.25
N PRO A 162 -4.25 -16.19 -4.02
CA PRO A 162 -4.92 -16.94 -5.09
C PRO A 162 -6.09 -17.79 -4.57
N LYS A 163 -5.96 -18.42 -3.40
CA LYS A 163 -7.07 -19.19 -2.78
C LYS A 163 -8.19 -18.29 -2.28
N VAL A 164 -7.84 -17.11 -1.77
CA VAL A 164 -8.83 -16.09 -1.41
C VAL A 164 -9.61 -15.62 -2.65
N SER A 165 -8.91 -15.37 -3.76
CA SER A 165 -9.51 -15.00 -5.05
C SER A 165 -10.45 -16.10 -5.56
N GLU A 166 -10.02 -17.37 -5.53
CA GLU A 166 -10.84 -18.53 -5.90
C GLU A 166 -12.14 -18.60 -5.05
N HIS A 167 -12.03 -18.35 -3.74
CA HIS A 167 -13.20 -18.32 -2.85
C HIS A 167 -14.20 -17.23 -3.26
N TYR A 168 -13.75 -16.00 -3.49
CA TYR A 168 -14.66 -14.92 -3.91
C TYR A 168 -15.24 -15.13 -5.32
N CYS A 169 -14.48 -15.74 -6.23
CA CYS A 169 -15.00 -16.12 -7.55
C CYS A 169 -16.09 -17.20 -7.49
N SER A 170 -16.17 -17.97 -6.39
CA SER A 170 -17.23 -18.96 -6.19
C SER A 170 -18.59 -18.34 -5.78
N ILE A 171 -18.60 -17.07 -5.39
CA ILE A 171 -19.80 -16.34 -4.96
C ILE A 171 -20.36 -15.53 -6.15
N ILE A 172 -21.68 -15.53 -6.31
CA ILE A 172 -22.37 -14.79 -7.37
C ILE A 172 -22.10 -13.27 -7.18
N GLU A 173 -21.70 -12.57 -8.25
CA GLU A 173 -21.32 -11.14 -8.20
C GLU A 173 -22.43 -10.25 -7.60
N ALA A 174 -23.70 -10.53 -7.93
CA ALA A 174 -24.84 -9.81 -7.37
C ALA A 174 -24.95 -9.95 -5.84
N ASP A 175 -24.62 -11.11 -5.29
CA ASP A 175 -24.63 -11.34 -3.84
C ASP A 175 -23.43 -10.67 -3.18
N LEU A 176 -22.25 -10.71 -3.80
CA LEU A 176 -21.07 -9.97 -3.33
C LEU A 176 -21.34 -8.48 -3.27
N LEU A 177 -22.00 -7.92 -4.29
CA LEU A 177 -22.35 -6.50 -4.31
C LEU A 177 -23.30 -6.15 -3.17
N ARG A 178 -24.36 -6.94 -2.95
CA ARG A 178 -25.29 -6.73 -1.85
C ARG A 178 -24.60 -6.77 -0.48
N ILE A 179 -23.66 -7.70 -0.31
CA ILE A 179 -22.87 -7.80 0.93
C ILE A 179 -21.95 -6.58 1.08
N ALA A 180 -21.26 -6.16 0.02
CA ALA A 180 -20.39 -4.99 0.05
C ALA A 180 -21.16 -3.69 0.33
N GLU A 181 -22.37 -3.54 -0.23
CA GLU A 181 -23.27 -2.40 0.03
C GLU A 181 -23.73 -2.38 1.49
N PHE A 182 -24.01 -3.54 2.07
CA PHE A 182 -24.34 -3.65 3.50
C PHE A 182 -23.17 -3.27 4.40
N LEU A 183 -21.95 -3.72 4.08
CA LEU A 183 -20.75 -3.48 4.87
C LEU A 183 -20.22 -2.03 4.75
N TYR A 184 -20.36 -1.43 3.56
CA TYR A 184 -19.84 -0.09 3.26
C TYR A 184 -20.92 0.82 2.67
N PRO A 185 -21.99 1.16 3.43
CA PRO A 185 -23.17 1.87 2.92
C PRO A 185 -22.90 3.32 2.48
N LYS A 186 -21.74 3.88 2.83
CA LYS A 186 -21.31 5.23 2.44
C LYS A 186 -20.52 5.27 1.13
N VAL A 187 -20.15 4.10 0.60
CA VAL A 187 -19.36 3.98 -0.61
C VAL A 187 -20.28 3.92 -1.83
N SER A 188 -19.89 4.58 -2.92
CA SER A 188 -20.65 4.54 -4.16
C SER A 188 -20.70 3.12 -4.75
N THR A 189 -21.85 2.73 -5.29
CA THR A 189 -22.02 1.43 -5.97
C THR A 189 -20.97 1.22 -7.07
N GLU A 190 -20.59 2.28 -7.79
CA GLU A 190 -19.52 2.28 -8.79
C GLU A 190 -18.18 1.82 -8.19
N ARG A 191 -17.77 2.36 -7.03
CA ARG A 191 -16.55 1.94 -6.33
C ARG A 191 -16.66 0.50 -5.83
N LEU A 192 -17.82 0.09 -5.31
CA LEU A 192 -17.99 -1.28 -4.82
C LEU A 192 -17.77 -2.30 -5.94
N HIS A 193 -18.27 -2.04 -7.15
CA HIS A 193 -18.00 -2.89 -8.32
C HIS A 193 -16.50 -2.98 -8.63
N VAL A 194 -15.78 -1.85 -8.56
CA VAL A 194 -14.32 -1.85 -8.78
C VAL A 194 -13.62 -2.71 -7.73
N ILE A 195 -13.98 -2.57 -6.45
CA ILE A 195 -13.36 -3.33 -5.36
C ILE A 195 -13.67 -4.83 -5.48
N ILE A 196 -14.91 -5.21 -5.82
CA ILE A 196 -15.29 -6.61 -6.02
C ILE A 196 -14.50 -7.23 -7.17
N LYS A 197 -14.36 -6.51 -8.29
CA LYS A 197 -13.51 -6.98 -9.40
C LYS A 197 -12.04 -7.10 -9.01
N GLN A 198 -11.53 -6.21 -8.16
CA GLN A 198 -10.18 -6.33 -7.61
C GLN A 198 -10.04 -7.56 -6.71
N MET A 199 -11.03 -7.83 -5.85
CA MET A 199 -11.07 -9.02 -4.98
C MET A 199 -11.10 -10.34 -5.77
N GLN A 200 -11.84 -10.38 -6.88
CA GLN A 200 -11.95 -11.56 -7.75
C GLN A 200 -10.70 -11.80 -8.61
N ASN A 201 -9.88 -10.76 -8.83
CA ASN A 201 -8.66 -10.82 -9.63
C ASN A 201 -7.42 -10.55 -8.76
N LEU A 202 -7.42 -10.99 -7.49
CA LEU A 202 -6.29 -10.80 -6.59
C LEU A 202 -5.11 -11.65 -7.05
N SER A 203 -4.00 -10.98 -7.37
CA SER A 203 -2.70 -11.63 -7.47
C SER A 203 -1.82 -11.20 -6.31
N THR A 204 -0.98 -12.12 -5.80
CA THR A 204 -0.04 -11.82 -4.72
C THR A 204 0.90 -10.68 -5.10
N GLU A 205 1.43 -10.74 -6.32
CA GLU A 205 2.29 -9.71 -6.91
C GLU A 205 1.66 -8.31 -6.89
N SER A 206 0.45 -8.18 -7.44
CA SER A 206 -0.21 -6.88 -7.54
C SER A 206 -0.61 -6.36 -6.16
N PHE A 207 -0.98 -7.25 -5.23
CA PHE A 207 -1.30 -6.87 -3.86
C PHE A 207 -0.05 -6.40 -3.12
N CYS A 208 1.07 -7.11 -3.25
CA CYS A 208 2.35 -6.76 -2.65
C CYS A 208 2.83 -5.38 -3.12
N ASN A 209 2.87 -5.16 -4.44
CA ASN A 209 3.40 -3.94 -5.05
C ASN A 209 2.46 -2.73 -4.89
N ASN A 210 1.15 -2.92 -5.11
CA ASN A 210 0.20 -1.81 -5.15
C ASN A 210 -0.45 -1.52 -3.81
N GLN A 211 -0.67 -2.54 -2.97
CA GLN A 211 -1.36 -2.35 -1.69
C GLN A 211 -0.35 -2.22 -0.55
N LEU A 212 0.45 -3.24 -0.29
CA LEU A 212 1.37 -3.24 0.85
C LEU A 212 2.51 -2.21 0.67
N ALA A 213 3.24 -2.29 -0.43
CA ALA A 213 4.39 -1.41 -0.63
C ALA A 213 3.99 0.04 -0.90
N THR A 214 2.91 0.25 -1.64
CA THR A 214 2.50 1.59 -2.07
C THR A 214 1.53 2.27 -1.11
N LYS A 215 0.42 1.62 -0.71
CA LYS A 215 -0.54 2.26 0.21
C LYS A 215 -0.04 2.29 1.64
N LEU A 216 0.61 1.22 2.10
CA LEU A 216 1.12 1.10 3.48
C LEU A 216 2.59 1.54 3.61
N SER A 217 3.21 1.98 2.51
CA SER A 217 4.57 2.54 2.48
C SER A 217 5.68 1.58 2.93
N ILE A 218 5.46 0.26 2.78
CA ILE A 218 6.46 -0.78 3.08
C ILE A 218 7.33 -1.02 1.84
N LYS A 219 8.26 -0.09 1.57
CA LYS A 219 9.02 -0.05 0.32
C LYS A 219 9.88 -1.30 0.09
N GLU A 220 10.28 -1.95 1.17
CA GLU A 220 11.08 -3.17 1.20
C GLU A 220 10.41 -4.32 0.45
N LEU A 221 9.07 -4.33 0.36
CA LEU A 221 8.30 -5.37 -0.31
C LEU A 221 8.25 -5.24 -1.85
N ARG A 222 8.83 -4.18 -2.44
CA ARG A 222 8.82 -4.00 -3.91
C ARG A 222 9.76 -4.93 -4.66
N THR A 223 10.75 -5.49 -3.96
CA THR A 223 11.80 -6.33 -4.53
C THR A 223 12.07 -7.49 -3.58
N ILE A 224 11.12 -8.43 -3.52
CA ILE A 224 11.22 -9.60 -2.65
C ILE A 224 11.00 -10.88 -3.46
N ASN A 225 11.81 -11.88 -3.14
CA ASN A 225 11.54 -13.25 -3.56
C ASN A 225 10.30 -13.80 -2.81
N PRO A 226 9.68 -14.88 -3.30
CA PRO A 226 8.58 -15.53 -2.60
C PRO A 226 8.91 -15.75 -1.11
N SER A 227 8.07 -15.27 -0.21
CA SER A 227 8.39 -15.18 1.21
C SER A 227 7.15 -15.35 2.08
N PHE A 228 7.35 -15.77 3.33
CA PHE A 228 6.34 -15.69 4.38
C PHE A 228 6.56 -14.45 5.23
N LEU A 229 5.51 -13.64 5.39
CA LEU A 229 5.47 -12.50 6.29
C LEU A 229 4.64 -12.84 7.53
N ILE A 230 5.24 -12.69 8.71
CA ILE A 230 4.65 -13.02 10.01
C ILE A 230 4.69 -11.77 10.88
N LYS A 231 3.56 -11.36 11.44
CA LYS A 231 3.56 -10.30 12.47
C LYS A 231 4.11 -10.90 13.76
N ILE A 232 5.20 -10.36 14.27
CA ILE A 232 5.91 -10.89 15.44
C ILE A 232 5.71 -10.08 16.71
N GLY A 233 5.18 -8.86 16.60
CA GLY A 233 4.88 -8.04 17.77
C GLY A 233 4.41 -6.64 17.42
N GLU A 234 4.02 -5.90 18.45
CA GLU A 234 3.76 -4.47 18.38
C GLU A 234 4.66 -3.74 19.36
N SER A 235 4.98 -2.49 19.04
CA SER A 235 5.89 -1.72 19.86
C SER A 235 5.63 -0.23 19.69
N THR A 236 5.99 0.57 20.69
CA THR A 236 5.83 2.04 20.63
C THR A 236 7.19 2.68 20.39
N VAL A 237 7.29 3.54 19.38
CA VAL A 237 8.52 4.26 19.02
C VAL A 237 8.18 5.73 18.84
N SER A 238 8.72 6.60 19.69
CA SER A 238 8.44 8.05 19.68
C SER A 238 6.93 8.35 19.57
N ASP A 239 6.13 7.75 20.46
CA ASP A 239 4.66 7.85 20.52
C ASP A 239 3.87 7.29 19.31
N LYS A 240 4.53 6.59 18.39
CA LYS A 240 3.87 5.90 17.27
C LYS A 240 3.79 4.41 17.50
N ARG A 241 2.65 3.82 17.14
CA ARG A 241 2.45 2.37 17.17
C ARG A 241 3.09 1.73 15.94
N MET A 242 4.09 0.89 16.18
CA MET A 242 4.81 0.15 15.16
C MET A 242 4.43 -1.32 15.24
N SER A 243 3.99 -1.90 14.12
CA SER A 243 3.89 -3.35 13.97
C SER A 243 5.21 -3.91 13.45
N ASN A 244 5.72 -4.94 14.10
CA ASN A 244 6.96 -5.62 13.73
C ASN A 244 6.64 -6.89 12.95
N PHE A 245 7.31 -7.07 11.82
CA PHE A 245 7.12 -8.21 10.93
C PHE A 245 8.44 -8.94 10.68
N LEU A 246 8.38 -10.26 10.68
CA LEU A 246 9.42 -11.15 10.22
C LEU A 246 9.10 -11.58 8.78
N LEU A 247 10.06 -11.40 7.88
CA LEU A 247 10.00 -11.91 6.52
C LEU A 247 11.02 -13.03 6.37
N VAL A 248 10.55 -14.19 5.92
CA VAL A 248 11.38 -15.37 5.66
C VAL A 248 11.22 -15.76 4.21
N GLU A 249 12.31 -15.68 3.44
CA GLU A 249 12.34 -16.12 2.05
C GLU A 249 12.04 -17.62 1.95
N ILE A 250 11.21 -17.99 0.98
CA ILE A 250 10.95 -19.37 0.61
C ILE A 250 12.02 -19.76 -0.40
N GLU A 251 12.72 -20.85 -0.12
CA GLU A 251 13.61 -21.48 -1.09
C GLU A 251 12.76 -22.20 -2.16
N ASP A 252 13.07 -23.45 -2.48
CA ASP A 252 12.30 -24.20 -3.47
C ASP A 252 11.01 -24.81 -2.88
N ASN A 253 10.93 -25.02 -1.56
CA ASN A 253 9.82 -25.74 -0.92
C ASN A 253 9.14 -24.96 0.22
N PRO A 254 7.92 -24.41 -0.01
CA PRO A 254 7.17 -23.68 1.00
C PRO A 254 6.83 -24.49 2.25
N LEU A 255 6.52 -25.78 2.10
CA LEU A 255 6.17 -26.66 3.21
C LEU A 255 7.39 -26.92 4.11
N TYR A 256 8.57 -27.03 3.53
CA TYR A 256 9.81 -27.16 4.29
C TYR A 256 10.13 -25.87 5.05
N SER A 257 10.06 -24.72 4.37
CA SER A 257 10.30 -23.41 4.99
C SER A 257 9.35 -23.15 6.16
N ILE A 258 8.05 -23.41 6.01
CA ILE A 258 7.08 -23.14 7.08
C ILE A 258 7.30 -24.07 8.28
N ARG A 259 7.58 -25.36 8.06
CA ARG A 259 7.85 -26.32 9.15
C ARG A 259 9.04 -25.89 9.99
N LYS A 260 10.14 -25.48 9.35
CA LYS A 260 11.32 -24.97 10.04
C LYS A 260 11.00 -23.79 10.98
N ILE A 261 10.10 -22.89 10.56
CA ILE A 261 9.66 -21.76 11.39
C ILE A 261 8.77 -22.24 12.53
N MET A 262 7.80 -23.12 12.25
CA MET A 262 6.84 -23.62 13.25
C MET A 262 7.51 -24.53 14.29
N ASP A 263 8.47 -25.36 13.89
CA ASP A 263 9.26 -26.19 14.78
C ASP A 263 10.04 -25.32 15.77
N LEU A 264 10.70 -24.26 15.27
CA LEU A 264 11.43 -23.32 16.10
C LEU A 264 10.52 -22.58 17.10
N PHE A 265 9.35 -22.17 16.64
CA PHE A 265 8.33 -21.53 17.48
C PHE A 265 7.81 -22.49 18.56
N SER A 266 7.61 -23.77 18.21
CA SER A 266 7.11 -24.80 19.12
C SER A 266 8.07 -25.12 20.28
N GLU A 267 9.37 -24.85 20.12
CA GLU A 267 10.34 -24.98 21.21
C GLU A 267 10.04 -24.02 22.38
N SER A 268 9.40 -22.88 22.11
CA SER A 268 9.09 -21.86 23.13
C SER A 268 7.60 -21.81 23.50
N TYR A 269 6.70 -22.12 22.57
CA TYR A 269 5.26 -22.03 22.79
C TYR A 269 4.49 -23.23 22.22
N HIS A 270 3.58 -23.78 23.04
CA HIS A 270 2.70 -24.87 22.64
C HIS A 270 1.26 -24.36 22.56
N ASN A 271 0.72 -24.32 21.35
CA ASN A 271 -0.64 -23.87 21.13
C ASN A 271 -1.66 -24.90 21.66
N LEU A 272 -2.62 -24.42 22.47
CA LEU A 272 -3.65 -25.26 23.10
C LEU A 272 -5.03 -25.16 22.41
N GLY A 273 -5.19 -24.27 21.42
CA GLY A 273 -6.47 -24.01 20.77
C GLY A 273 -6.38 -23.95 19.24
N LEU A 274 -7.31 -24.60 18.54
CA LEU A 274 -7.42 -24.49 17.09
C LEU A 274 -8.40 -23.38 16.72
N ASN A 275 -7.95 -22.40 15.93
CA ASN A 275 -8.84 -21.44 15.29
C ASN A 275 -9.56 -22.11 14.11
N TYR A 276 -10.88 -22.27 14.23
CA TYR A 276 -11.72 -22.87 13.19
C TYR A 276 -12.49 -21.79 12.44
N ILE A 277 -12.06 -21.49 11.21
CA ILE A 277 -12.90 -20.79 10.22
C ILE A 277 -13.35 -21.85 9.21
N GLN A 278 -14.66 -22.11 9.15
CA GLN A 278 -15.22 -23.10 8.23
C GLN A 278 -15.62 -22.41 6.92
N GLU A 279 -14.72 -22.44 5.95
CA GLU A 279 -14.99 -22.07 4.57
C GLU A 279 -16.01 -23.06 3.98
N SER A 280 -17.21 -22.58 3.62
CA SER A 280 -18.21 -23.40 2.93
C SER A 280 -18.93 -22.57 1.88
N ASN A 281 -19.36 -23.20 0.78
CA ASN A 281 -20.06 -22.54 -0.32
C ASN A 281 -21.24 -21.69 0.20
N GLY A 282 -21.33 -20.44 -0.27
CA GLY A 282 -22.38 -19.49 0.13
C GLY A 282 -22.13 -18.74 1.44
N ARG A 283 -21.01 -18.96 2.14
CA ARG A 283 -20.59 -18.12 3.28
C ARG A 283 -19.63 -17.03 2.82
N PHE A 284 -19.88 -15.80 3.26
CA PHE A 284 -18.95 -14.70 3.11
C PHE A 284 -18.18 -14.52 4.41
N ILE A 285 -16.86 -14.76 4.36
CA ILE A 285 -16.00 -14.65 5.54
C ILE A 285 -15.63 -13.16 5.68
N PHE A 286 -16.15 -12.50 6.71
CA PHE A 286 -15.88 -11.08 6.99
C PHE A 286 -15.17 -10.89 8.34
N THR A 287 -14.16 -11.71 8.58
CA THR A 287 -13.32 -11.68 9.78
C THR A 287 -11.88 -11.96 9.39
N GLY A 288 -10.92 -11.60 10.25
CA GLY A 288 -9.50 -11.82 9.98
C GLY A 288 -9.05 -11.18 8.67
N TYR A 289 -8.30 -11.93 7.87
CA TYR A 289 -7.62 -11.37 6.71
C TYR A 289 -8.57 -11.00 5.58
N TYR A 290 -9.67 -11.72 5.42
CA TYR A 290 -10.69 -11.42 4.42
C TYR A 290 -11.21 -9.99 4.57
N LYS A 291 -11.50 -9.58 5.81
CA LYS A 291 -11.86 -8.20 6.12
C LYS A 291 -10.69 -7.24 5.91
N GLN A 292 -9.47 -7.61 6.29
CA GLN A 292 -8.29 -6.76 6.11
C GLN A 292 -7.99 -6.45 4.64
N ILE A 293 -8.09 -7.44 3.73
CA ILE A 293 -7.96 -7.17 2.29
C ILE A 293 -9.00 -6.15 1.86
N PHE A 294 -10.27 -6.34 2.25
CA PHE A 294 -11.34 -5.40 1.94
C PHE A 294 -11.02 -4.00 2.47
N ASP A 295 -10.60 -3.86 3.72
CA ASP A 295 -10.25 -2.57 4.32
C ASP A 295 -9.06 -1.92 3.59
N ILE A 296 -8.03 -2.68 3.25
CA ILE A 296 -6.86 -2.21 2.46
C ILE A 296 -7.27 -1.73 1.07
N LEU A 297 -8.11 -2.49 0.36
CA LEU A 297 -8.60 -2.09 -0.95
C LEU A 297 -9.51 -0.85 -0.85
N MET A 298 -10.33 -0.78 0.21
CA MET A 298 -11.21 0.35 0.48
C MET A 298 -10.44 1.63 0.84
N LEU A 299 -9.22 1.55 1.38
CA LEU A 299 -8.40 2.71 1.66
C LEU A 299 -8.29 3.63 0.43
N ARG A 300 -8.76 4.87 0.61
CA ARG A 300 -8.63 5.97 -0.35
C ARG A 300 -7.28 6.66 -0.18
N LYS A 301 -6.19 5.91 -0.28
CA LYS A 301 -4.82 6.45 -0.19
C LYS A 301 -3.97 5.89 -1.31
N GLY A 302 -3.21 6.75 -2.00
CA GLY A 302 -2.31 6.34 -3.07
C GLY A 302 -3.00 5.56 -4.21
N VAL A 303 -4.22 5.93 -4.56
CA VAL A 303 -5.00 5.26 -5.62
C VAL A 303 -4.58 5.81 -6.98
N ARG A 304 -4.07 4.95 -7.86
CA ARG A 304 -3.90 5.27 -9.28
C ARG A 304 -5.27 5.18 -9.95
N SER A 305 -5.73 6.28 -10.51
CA SER A 305 -7.09 6.41 -11.05
C SER A 305 -7.08 6.96 -12.47
N ALA A 306 -8.04 6.54 -13.29
CA ALA A 306 -8.34 7.21 -14.54
C ALA A 306 -8.88 8.62 -14.28
N VAL A 307 -8.68 9.53 -15.24
CA VAL A 307 -9.37 10.83 -15.26
C VAL A 307 -10.56 10.69 -16.19
N VAL A 308 -11.76 10.83 -15.63
CA VAL A 308 -13.00 10.80 -16.41
C VAL A 308 -13.54 12.21 -16.58
N LEU A 309 -13.63 12.63 -17.85
CA LEU A 309 -14.33 13.84 -18.26
C LEU A 309 -15.81 13.51 -18.46
N ASP A 310 -16.69 14.11 -17.65
CA ASP A 310 -18.14 13.88 -17.71
C ASP A 310 -18.84 15.24 -17.92
N PRO A 311 -18.95 15.69 -19.19
CA PRO A 311 -19.61 16.94 -19.51
C PRO A 311 -21.10 16.94 -19.17
N LEU A 312 -21.78 15.78 -19.27
CA LEU A 312 -23.21 15.64 -18.97
C LEU A 312 -23.55 16.01 -17.52
N ARG A 313 -22.75 15.53 -16.57
CA ARG A 313 -22.90 15.87 -15.14
C ARG A 313 -22.00 17.03 -14.72
N GLU A 314 -21.42 17.73 -15.70
CA GLU A 314 -20.46 18.80 -15.56
C GLU A 314 -19.36 18.51 -14.52
N ARG A 315 -18.73 17.34 -14.55
CA ARG A 315 -17.74 16.95 -13.53
C ARG A 315 -16.49 16.35 -14.17
N ILE A 316 -15.39 16.44 -13.40
CA ILE A 316 -14.15 15.73 -13.66
C ILE A 316 -13.88 14.92 -12.41
N TYR A 317 -13.80 13.60 -12.54
CA TYR A 317 -13.71 12.70 -11.41
C TYR A 317 -12.76 11.54 -11.67
N PHE A 318 -12.38 10.90 -10.58
CA PHE A 318 -11.40 9.83 -10.48
C PHE A 318 -12.13 8.61 -9.94
N PRO A 319 -12.67 7.72 -10.80
CA PRO A 319 -13.61 6.69 -10.39
C PRO A 319 -13.02 5.71 -9.38
N GLU A 320 -11.78 5.26 -9.58
CA GLU A 320 -11.10 4.34 -8.67
C GLU A 320 -10.82 4.99 -7.30
N ALA A 321 -10.65 6.31 -7.28
CA ALA A 321 -10.42 7.07 -6.04
C ALA A 321 -11.71 7.59 -5.39
N ASP A 322 -12.86 7.50 -6.08
CA ASP A 322 -14.17 7.98 -5.63
C ASP A 322 -14.13 9.44 -5.15
N VAL A 323 -13.41 10.26 -5.91
CA VAL A 323 -13.25 11.70 -5.67
C VAL A 323 -13.44 12.48 -6.97
N LYS A 324 -13.78 13.75 -6.85
CA LYS A 324 -13.95 14.68 -7.99
C LYS A 324 -13.18 15.96 -7.72
N ILE A 325 -12.84 16.70 -8.78
CA ILE A 325 -12.27 18.03 -8.62
C ILE A 325 -13.39 19.00 -8.20
N GLU A 326 -13.37 19.43 -6.94
CA GLU A 326 -14.37 20.35 -6.39
C GLU A 326 -13.95 21.82 -6.52
N LYS A 327 -14.93 22.72 -6.37
CA LYS A 327 -14.72 24.18 -6.31
C LYS A 327 -14.01 24.74 -7.56
N ILE A 328 -14.32 24.18 -8.72
CA ILE A 328 -13.90 24.67 -10.04
C ILE A 328 -15.13 25.01 -10.89
N HIS A 329 -15.04 26.10 -11.66
CA HIS A 329 -16.13 26.52 -12.55
C HIS A 329 -15.94 25.90 -13.94
N ARG A 330 -16.94 26.06 -14.82
CA ARG A 330 -16.96 25.45 -16.16
C ARG A 330 -15.76 25.86 -17.04
N ARG A 331 -15.19 27.05 -16.81
CA ARG A 331 -13.97 27.51 -17.49
C ARG A 331 -12.75 26.68 -17.09
N GLU A 332 -12.57 26.40 -15.80
CA GLU A 332 -11.46 25.57 -15.32
C GLU A 332 -11.65 24.11 -15.72
N LYS A 333 -12.88 23.58 -15.66
CA LYS A 333 -13.20 22.22 -16.16
C LYS A 333 -12.80 22.06 -17.63
N ALA A 334 -13.21 23.01 -18.46
CA ALA A 334 -12.88 23.00 -19.88
C ALA A 334 -11.37 23.15 -20.15
N LEU A 335 -10.68 23.97 -19.36
CA LEU A 335 -9.23 24.15 -19.50
C LEU A 335 -8.49 22.86 -19.13
N TYR A 336 -8.90 22.20 -18.05
CA TYR A 336 -8.30 20.93 -17.65
C TYR A 336 -8.54 19.83 -18.69
N ALA A 337 -9.77 19.69 -19.16
CA ALA A 337 -10.14 18.75 -20.24
C ALA A 337 -9.33 18.99 -21.53
N LEU A 338 -9.10 20.25 -21.91
CA LEU A 338 -8.25 20.61 -23.03
C LEU A 338 -6.80 20.12 -22.82
N PHE A 339 -6.23 20.31 -21.63
CA PHE A 339 -4.89 19.82 -21.35
C PHE A 339 -4.83 18.29 -21.35
N VAL A 340 -5.82 17.59 -20.79
CA VAL A 340 -5.91 16.12 -20.85
C VAL A 340 -5.88 15.64 -22.30
N LEU A 341 -6.64 16.29 -23.18
CA LEU A 341 -6.68 15.98 -24.62
C LEU A 341 -5.33 16.23 -25.32
N GLU A 342 -4.74 17.41 -25.12
CA GLU A 342 -3.51 17.84 -25.80
C GLU A 342 -2.24 17.17 -25.25
N SER A 343 -2.30 16.53 -24.08
CA SER A 343 -1.16 15.86 -23.46
C SER A 343 -0.64 14.70 -24.32
N ALA A 344 -1.53 13.98 -25.01
CA ALA A 344 -1.15 12.94 -25.97
C ALA A 344 -0.26 13.46 -27.11
N SER A 345 -0.38 14.75 -27.44
CA SER A 345 0.41 15.43 -28.48
C SER A 345 1.60 16.24 -27.93
N GLY A 346 1.96 16.04 -26.65
CA GLY A 346 3.07 16.73 -25.99
C GLY A 346 2.71 18.07 -25.35
N GLY A 347 1.41 18.40 -25.25
CA GLY A 347 0.88 19.57 -24.55
C GLY A 347 0.87 20.87 -25.35
N ILE A 348 0.50 21.96 -24.68
CA ILE A 348 0.27 23.28 -25.30
C ILE A 348 1.39 24.26 -24.97
N ASN A 349 2.02 24.82 -26.00
CA ASN A 349 3.02 25.88 -25.83
C ASN A 349 2.42 27.26 -26.09
N PHE A 350 2.34 28.10 -25.06
CA PHE A 350 1.85 29.48 -25.18
C PHE A 350 2.96 30.51 -25.48
N ASN A 351 4.23 30.11 -25.50
CA ASN A 351 5.33 31.05 -25.72
C ASN A 351 5.33 31.52 -27.18
N LYS A 352 5.36 32.84 -27.38
CA LYS A 352 5.43 33.44 -28.71
C LYS A 352 6.83 33.20 -29.31
N PRO A 353 6.94 32.72 -30.56
CA PRO A 353 8.22 32.56 -31.22
C PRO A 353 8.83 33.91 -31.61
N GLN A 354 10.14 33.93 -31.83
CA GLN A 354 10.88 35.16 -32.16
C GLN A 354 10.93 35.46 -33.67
N THR A 355 10.63 34.49 -34.54
CA THR A 355 10.76 34.66 -36.00
C THR A 355 9.41 34.79 -36.71
N PRO A 356 9.28 35.63 -37.75
CA PRO A 356 8.01 35.85 -38.47
C PRO A 356 7.40 34.58 -39.08
N LYS A 357 8.20 33.68 -39.66
CA LYS A 357 7.73 32.39 -40.21
C LYS A 357 7.14 31.46 -39.14
N GLN A 358 7.65 31.54 -37.91
CA GLN A 358 7.13 30.75 -36.79
C GLN A 358 5.89 31.41 -36.17
N MET A 359 5.74 32.74 -36.29
CA MET A 359 4.56 33.47 -35.81
C MET A 359 3.28 33.04 -36.53
N ASP A 360 3.29 32.91 -37.86
CA ASP A 360 2.10 32.44 -38.62
C ASP A 360 1.66 31.04 -38.18
N ARG A 361 2.62 30.13 -37.95
CA ARG A 361 2.36 28.77 -37.46
C ARG A 361 1.84 28.79 -36.02
N TYR A 362 2.39 29.65 -35.18
CA TYR A 362 1.94 29.85 -33.80
C TYR A 362 0.50 30.36 -33.76
N GLU A 363 0.15 31.39 -34.54
CA GLU A 363 -1.20 31.94 -34.57
C GLU A 363 -2.23 30.93 -35.08
N LYS A 364 -1.92 30.18 -36.14
CA LYS A 364 -2.79 29.09 -36.62
C LYS A 364 -3.03 28.05 -35.53
N ARG A 365 -1.96 27.63 -34.83
CA ARG A 365 -2.05 26.68 -33.72
C ARG A 365 -2.86 27.24 -32.54
N MET A 366 -2.62 28.48 -32.13
CA MET A 366 -3.34 29.10 -31.00
C MET A 366 -4.82 29.31 -31.32
N LYS A 367 -5.17 29.67 -32.58
CA LYS A 367 -6.56 29.68 -33.04
C LYS A 367 -7.22 28.30 -32.95
N ALA A 368 -6.52 27.23 -33.32
CA ALA A 368 -7.03 25.87 -33.17
C ALA A 368 -7.24 25.50 -31.69
N VAL A 369 -6.25 25.79 -30.83
CA VAL A 369 -6.33 25.57 -29.37
C VAL A 369 -7.50 26.33 -28.76
N MET A 370 -7.69 27.61 -29.11
CA MET A 370 -8.82 28.42 -28.65
C MET A 370 -10.15 27.85 -29.13
N ARG A 371 -10.22 27.36 -30.37
CA ARG A 371 -11.43 26.72 -30.91
C ARG A 371 -11.76 25.42 -30.16
N LYS A 372 -10.77 24.58 -29.88
CA LYS A 372 -10.93 23.37 -29.05
C LYS A 372 -11.45 23.74 -27.66
N TYR A 373 -10.82 24.72 -27.01
CA TYR A 373 -11.25 25.21 -25.70
C TYR A 373 -12.70 25.70 -25.70
N GLN A 374 -13.13 26.47 -26.71
CA GLN A 374 -14.51 26.95 -26.85
C GLN A 374 -15.52 25.82 -27.01
N LEU A 375 -15.18 24.77 -27.78
CA LEU A 375 -16.03 23.58 -27.93
C LEU A 375 -16.17 22.86 -26.60
N ILE A 376 -15.06 22.56 -25.92
CA ILE A 376 -15.07 21.89 -24.62
C ILE A 376 -15.80 22.74 -23.57
N TYR A 377 -15.60 24.06 -23.57
CA TYR A 377 -16.32 24.99 -22.70
C TYR A 377 -17.83 24.88 -22.87
N SER A 378 -18.31 24.70 -24.11
CA SER A 378 -19.73 24.49 -24.36
C SER A 378 -20.25 23.13 -23.92
N MET A 379 -19.42 22.09 -23.92
CA MET A 379 -19.79 20.77 -23.41
C MET A 379 -20.05 20.82 -21.90
N PHE A 380 -19.34 21.66 -21.15
CA PHE A 380 -19.59 21.92 -19.72
C PHE A 380 -20.65 23.03 -19.48
N GLY A 381 -21.61 23.19 -20.38
CA GLY A 381 -22.74 24.12 -20.23
C GLY A 381 -22.42 25.60 -20.49
N GLY A 382 -21.26 25.91 -21.11
CA GLY A 382 -20.89 27.27 -21.50
C GLY A 382 -21.42 27.71 -22.87
N GLU A 383 -21.47 29.02 -23.12
CA GLU A 383 -21.71 29.54 -24.47
C GLU A 383 -20.37 29.70 -25.23
N LYS A 384 -20.27 29.16 -26.45
CA LYS A 384 -19.02 29.17 -27.24
C LYS A 384 -18.39 30.57 -27.38
N GLY A 385 -19.21 31.61 -27.56
CA GLY A 385 -18.75 33.00 -27.70
C GLY A 385 -18.33 33.68 -26.40
N LYS A 386 -18.62 33.09 -25.23
CA LYS A 386 -18.28 33.65 -23.90
C LYS A 386 -17.09 32.95 -23.24
N ALA A 387 -16.43 32.02 -23.93
CA ALA A 387 -15.27 31.33 -23.39
C ALA A 387 -14.12 32.33 -23.15
N PRO A 388 -13.49 32.33 -21.96
CA PRO A 388 -12.35 33.20 -21.67
C PRO A 388 -11.19 33.01 -22.66
N ASN A 389 -10.47 34.08 -22.99
CA ASN A 389 -9.30 33.96 -23.86
C ASN A 389 -8.10 33.38 -23.10
N ILE A 390 -7.84 32.08 -23.28
CA ILE A 390 -6.74 31.38 -22.60
C ILE A 390 -5.36 31.68 -23.20
N GLU A 391 -5.28 32.43 -24.31
CA GLU A 391 -4.02 32.98 -24.83
C GLU A 391 -3.45 34.11 -23.95
N ILE A 392 -4.28 34.70 -23.07
CA ILE A 392 -3.90 35.77 -22.14
C ILE A 392 -3.38 35.15 -20.83
N PRO A 393 -2.11 35.37 -20.44
CA PRO A 393 -1.53 34.84 -19.20
C PRO A 393 -2.36 35.14 -17.95
N GLU A 394 -2.87 36.36 -17.82
CA GLU A 394 -3.63 36.87 -16.68
C GLU A 394 -4.96 36.13 -16.50
N ILE A 395 -5.47 35.50 -17.56
CA ILE A 395 -6.67 34.67 -17.52
C ILE A 395 -6.31 33.21 -17.24
N ARG A 396 -5.35 32.63 -17.98
CA ARG A 396 -5.04 31.19 -17.86
C ARG A 396 -4.30 30.83 -16.57
N LEU A 397 -3.38 31.67 -16.08
CA LEU A 397 -2.50 31.30 -14.96
C LEU A 397 -3.29 31.17 -13.65
N PRO A 398 -4.27 32.04 -13.33
CA PRO A 398 -5.15 31.83 -12.19
C PRO A 398 -5.96 30.53 -12.29
N MET A 399 -6.45 30.17 -13.48
CA MET A 399 -7.19 28.93 -13.71
C MET A 399 -6.31 27.69 -13.48
N ILE A 400 -5.08 27.70 -14.02
CA ILE A 400 -4.09 26.63 -13.79
C ILE A 400 -3.74 26.53 -12.29
N SER A 401 -3.50 27.66 -11.63
CA SER A 401 -3.19 27.70 -10.20
C SER A 401 -4.32 27.13 -9.35
N LEU A 402 -5.57 27.48 -9.66
CA LEU A 402 -6.74 26.93 -8.97
C LEU A 402 -6.84 25.41 -9.18
N LEU A 403 -6.68 24.93 -10.41
CA LEU A 403 -6.69 23.50 -10.71
C LEU A 403 -5.61 22.74 -9.93
N LYS A 404 -4.37 23.24 -9.95
CA LYS A 404 -3.26 22.67 -9.15
C LYS A 404 -3.62 22.60 -7.66
N LYS A 405 -4.17 23.69 -7.11
CA LYS A 405 -4.57 23.77 -5.70
C LYS A 405 -5.69 22.79 -5.33
N GLN A 406 -6.64 22.53 -6.23
CA GLN A 406 -7.70 21.56 -5.94
C GLN A 406 -7.21 20.12 -6.09
N ILE A 407 -6.36 19.85 -7.08
CA ILE A 407 -5.75 18.52 -7.26
C ILE A 407 -4.75 18.21 -6.14
N SER A 408 -4.02 19.20 -5.62
CA SER A 408 -3.09 19.00 -4.51
C SER A 408 -3.78 18.57 -3.22
N LYS A 409 -5.06 18.92 -3.02
CA LYS A 409 -5.86 18.43 -1.88
C LYS A 409 -6.22 16.95 -2.00
N LEU A 410 -6.02 16.36 -3.18
CA LEU A 410 -6.20 14.94 -3.43
C LEU A 410 -4.88 14.18 -3.25
N SER A 411 -3.80 14.81 -2.76
CA SER A 411 -2.49 14.16 -2.53
C SER A 411 -2.57 12.97 -1.59
N ASP A 412 -3.46 13.03 -0.61
CA ASP A 412 -3.65 11.95 0.36
C ASP A 412 -4.45 10.79 -0.24
N VAL A 413 -5.06 10.99 -1.41
CA VAL A 413 -5.96 10.03 -2.06
C VAL A 413 -5.38 9.45 -3.35
N LEU A 414 -4.83 10.28 -4.24
CA LEU A 414 -4.30 9.87 -5.54
C LEU A 414 -2.83 9.46 -5.45
N TYR A 415 -2.45 8.39 -6.16
CA TYR A 415 -1.05 8.02 -6.34
C TYR A 415 -0.36 9.10 -7.18
N HIS A 416 0.69 9.74 -6.65
CA HIS A 416 1.39 10.86 -7.31
C HIS A 416 0.41 11.91 -7.88
N ALA A 417 -0.34 12.60 -7.00
CA ALA A 417 -1.28 13.65 -7.42
C ALA A 417 -0.67 14.73 -8.34
N GLU A 418 0.65 14.92 -8.29
CA GLU A 418 1.40 15.81 -9.18
C GLU A 418 1.28 15.43 -10.67
N ASP A 419 1.16 14.14 -11.00
CA ASP A 419 1.02 13.66 -12.37
C ASP A 419 -0.29 14.12 -13.00
N TYR A 420 -1.33 14.27 -12.18
CA TYR A 420 -2.63 14.77 -12.58
C TYR A 420 -2.67 16.30 -12.70
N MET A 421 -1.63 17.02 -12.28
CA MET A 421 -1.56 18.47 -12.38
C MET A 421 -1.09 18.93 -13.76
N ILE A 422 -1.51 20.12 -14.17
CA ILE A 422 -1.00 20.78 -15.37
C ILE A 422 0.43 21.29 -15.09
N GLN A 423 1.43 20.66 -15.66
CA GLN A 423 2.84 21.02 -15.48
C GLN A 423 3.44 21.58 -16.75
N ARG A 424 4.42 22.48 -16.60
CA ARG A 424 5.20 23.01 -17.72
C ARG A 424 6.45 22.14 -17.87
N ASN A 425 6.59 21.46 -19.00
CA ASN A 425 7.76 20.63 -19.28
C ASN A 425 8.98 21.49 -19.67
N MET A 426 10.15 20.85 -19.83
CA MET A 426 11.40 21.50 -20.21
C MET A 426 11.36 22.21 -21.58
N TYR A 427 10.43 21.84 -22.47
CA TYR A 427 10.20 22.48 -23.77
C TYR A 427 9.23 23.67 -23.68
N GLY A 428 8.73 23.96 -22.48
CA GLY A 428 7.80 25.05 -22.21
C GLY A 428 6.35 24.76 -22.56
N ASN A 429 5.99 23.49 -22.83
CA ASN A 429 4.62 23.04 -23.06
C ASN A 429 3.93 22.75 -21.74
N TYR A 430 2.66 23.09 -21.63
CA TYR A 430 1.80 22.73 -20.52
C TYR A 430 1.05 21.43 -20.85
N ALA A 431 1.17 20.42 -20.00
CA ALA A 431 0.54 19.10 -20.15
C ALA A 431 0.18 18.52 -18.78
N VAL A 432 -0.64 17.46 -18.79
CA VAL A 432 -0.87 16.57 -17.64
C VAL A 432 -0.05 15.30 -17.89
N ASN A 433 0.66 14.81 -16.87
CA ASN A 433 1.59 13.69 -17.01
C ASN A 433 0.93 12.33 -16.72
N ILE A 434 -0.29 12.13 -17.22
CA ILE A 434 -1.01 10.86 -17.09
C ILE A 434 -0.92 10.08 -18.41
N PRO A 435 -0.73 8.73 -18.36
CA PRO A 435 -0.81 7.89 -19.54
C PRO A 435 -2.15 8.04 -20.26
N THR A 436 -2.14 8.00 -21.59
CA THR A 436 -3.34 8.14 -22.42
C THR A 436 -4.38 7.05 -22.15
N SER A 437 -3.95 5.85 -21.72
CA SER A 437 -4.83 4.76 -21.29
C SER A 437 -5.66 5.08 -20.04
N LEU A 438 -5.29 6.12 -19.28
CA LEU A 438 -6.02 6.61 -18.11
C LEU A 438 -6.84 7.87 -18.41
N CYS A 439 -6.88 8.32 -19.66
CA CYS A 439 -7.68 9.48 -20.07
C CYS A 439 -9.02 8.99 -20.66
N CYS A 440 -10.10 9.15 -19.91
CA CYS A 440 -11.42 8.64 -20.25
C CYS A 440 -12.48 9.75 -20.31
N CYS A 441 -13.61 9.45 -20.93
CA CYS A 441 -14.78 10.32 -20.96
C CYS A 441 -16.08 9.50 -20.87
N CYS A 442 -17.14 10.14 -20.38
CA CYS A 442 -18.50 9.62 -20.51
C CYS A 442 -19.09 10.06 -21.87
N GLY A 443 -19.83 9.17 -22.53
CA GLY A 443 -20.57 9.50 -23.75
C GLY A 443 -21.74 10.46 -23.47
N PHE A 444 -22.23 11.14 -24.52
CA PHE A 444 -23.34 12.10 -24.42
C PHE A 444 -24.72 11.46 -24.24
N GLU A 445 -24.84 10.16 -24.54
CA GLU A 445 -26.10 9.41 -24.47
C GLU A 445 -26.01 8.17 -23.57
N LYS A 446 -24.81 7.81 -23.09
CA LYS A 446 -24.56 6.61 -22.29
C LYS A 446 -23.72 6.95 -21.06
N ILE A 447 -23.98 6.22 -19.97
CA ILE A 447 -23.23 6.34 -18.69
C ILE A 447 -21.87 5.63 -18.79
N ASP A 448 -21.64 4.85 -19.85
CA ASP A 448 -20.43 4.06 -20.03
C ASP A 448 -19.19 4.95 -20.17
N ILE A 449 -18.17 4.62 -19.38
CA ILE A 449 -16.84 5.25 -19.42
C ILE A 449 -16.05 4.59 -20.55
N GLN A 450 -15.51 5.39 -21.46
CA GLN A 450 -14.66 4.91 -22.55
C GLN A 450 -13.38 5.76 -22.67
N PRO A 451 -12.29 5.23 -23.25
CA PRO A 451 -11.10 6.03 -23.56
C PRO A 451 -11.43 7.22 -24.45
N ILE A 452 -10.74 8.36 -24.23
CA ILE A 452 -10.94 9.56 -25.06
C ILE A 452 -10.61 9.28 -26.53
N SER A 453 -9.65 8.40 -26.81
CA SER A 453 -9.27 7.96 -28.15
C SER A 453 -10.40 7.28 -28.93
N ASP A 454 -11.34 6.68 -28.21
CA ASP A 454 -12.40 5.85 -28.79
C ASP A 454 -13.71 6.66 -28.94
N SER A 455 -13.75 7.86 -28.37
CA SER A 455 -14.89 8.76 -28.48
C SER A 455 -14.82 9.61 -29.75
N GLU A 456 -15.75 9.39 -30.68
CA GLU A 456 -15.85 10.18 -31.92
C GLU A 456 -15.86 11.69 -31.68
N GLU A 457 -16.58 12.16 -30.67
CA GLU A 457 -16.71 13.59 -30.39
C GLU A 457 -15.40 14.23 -29.93
N TRP A 458 -14.72 13.61 -28.97
CA TRP A 458 -13.41 14.08 -28.51
C TRP A 458 -12.35 13.96 -29.60
N MET A 459 -12.43 12.94 -30.45
CA MET A 459 -11.56 12.81 -31.63
C MET A 459 -11.80 13.92 -32.67
N LYS A 460 -13.07 14.31 -32.91
CA LYS A 460 -13.41 15.47 -33.77
C LYS A 460 -12.84 16.76 -33.20
N ILE A 461 -12.86 16.94 -31.88
CA ILE A 461 -12.24 18.10 -31.23
C ILE A 461 -10.71 18.04 -31.35
N SER A 462 -10.10 16.87 -31.13
CA SER A 462 -8.65 16.69 -31.20
C SER A 462 -8.08 16.97 -32.60
N ALA A 463 -8.83 16.66 -33.66
CA ALA A 463 -8.41 16.80 -35.04
C ALA A 463 -8.40 18.24 -35.60
N LEU A 464 -8.95 19.22 -34.86
CA LEU A 464 -8.92 20.66 -35.20
C LEU A 464 -7.50 21.24 -35.06
#